data_AF-A0A969L9J7-F1
#
_entry.id   AF-A0A969L9J7-F1
#
_cell.length_a   1.000
_cell.length_b   1.000
_cell.length_c   1.000
_cell.angle_alpha   90.00
_cell.angle_beta   90.00
_cell.angle_gamma   90.00
#
_symmetry.space_group_name_H-M   'P 1'
#
loop_
_entity.id
_entity.type
_entity.pdbx_description
1 polymer ?
#
loop_
_entity_poly.entity_id
_entity_poly.type
_entity_poly.pdbx_seq_one_letter_code
_entity_poly.pdbx_strand_id
1 'polypeptide(L)'
;MSFRTEFGIDLLNQQEETYNGRRTADNTGFPGGVGFYATASILNYTFTNTLTYTKNFNEAHDLEALAGTSFQKSTEDLSSVQGINFPSDDFRKIASAGTINAGSTSGTEFSFFGYFARANYKFKNKYLFLANVRYEASSRFGENNRYGFFPGASAGWVISEESLWRILIPSAS
;
A
#
# COMPACT_ATOMS: atom_id res chain seq x y z
N MET A 1 -11.78 -26.22 6.57
CA MET A 1 -11.17 -25.55 5.39
C MET A 1 -12.01 -24.33 5.08
N SER A 2 -11.38 -23.20 4.79
CA SER A 2 -12.05 -21.92 4.54
C SER A 2 -11.50 -21.28 3.28
N PHE A 3 -12.37 -20.77 2.43
CA PHE A 3 -11.99 -19.95 1.28
C PHE A 3 -12.51 -18.53 1.50
N ARG A 4 -11.70 -17.52 1.17
CA ARG A 4 -12.06 -16.11 1.28
C ARG A 4 -11.55 -15.34 0.08
N THR A 5 -12.44 -14.57 -0.53
CA THR A 5 -12.11 -13.56 -1.53
C THR A 5 -12.30 -12.18 -0.92
N GLU A 6 -11.36 -11.28 -1.19
CA GLU A 6 -11.39 -9.89 -0.76
C GLU A 6 -11.13 -8.97 -1.95
N PHE A 7 -11.89 -7.89 -2.02
CA PHE A 7 -11.72 -6.83 -3.01
C PHE A 7 -11.70 -5.49 -2.28
N GLY A 8 -10.68 -4.69 -2.56
CA GLY A 8 -10.50 -3.36 -1.97
C GLY A 8 -10.36 -2.31 -3.06
N ILE A 9 -10.97 -1.13 -2.84
CA ILE A 9 -10.78 0.06 -3.67
C ILE A 9 -10.42 1.21 -2.73
N ASP A 10 -9.45 2.01 -3.14
CA ASP A 10 -9.10 3.30 -2.55
C ASP A 10 -9.08 4.35 -3.66
N LEU A 11 -9.77 5.45 -3.41
CA LEU A 11 -9.93 6.57 -4.33
C LEU A 11 -9.51 7.86 -3.63
N LEU A 12 -8.48 8.50 -4.18
CA LEU A 12 -8.10 9.85 -3.82
C LEU A 12 -8.41 10.78 -4.99
N ASN A 13 -9.21 11.81 -4.72
CA ASN A 13 -9.35 12.94 -5.61
C ASN A 13 -9.02 14.20 -4.81
N GLN A 14 -7.95 14.88 -5.21
CA GLN A 14 -7.47 16.09 -4.58
C GLN A 14 -7.48 17.23 -5.59
N GLN A 15 -7.98 18.37 -5.16
CA GLN A 15 -7.94 19.61 -5.89
C GLN A 15 -7.23 20.65 -5.03
N GLU A 16 -6.25 21.33 -5.62
CA GLU A 16 -5.55 22.46 -5.02
C GLU A 16 -5.77 23.71 -5.86
N GLU A 17 -6.04 24.81 -5.18
CA GLU A 17 -6.15 26.12 -5.82
C GLU A 17 -5.48 27.16 -4.94
N THR A 18 -4.54 27.91 -5.51
CA THR A 18 -3.84 28.98 -4.81
C THR A 18 -3.83 30.26 -5.64
N TYR A 19 -3.79 31.39 -4.96
CA TYR A 19 -3.66 32.71 -5.58
C TYR A 19 -2.73 33.58 -4.74
N ASN A 20 -1.67 34.07 -5.37
CA ASN A 20 -0.74 35.03 -4.81
C ASN A 20 -1.00 36.39 -5.45
N GLY A 21 -1.49 37.32 -4.62
CA GLY A 21 -1.84 38.67 -5.04
C GLY A 21 -0.64 39.51 -5.46
N ARG A 22 -0.92 40.65 -6.09
CA ARG A 22 0.09 41.55 -6.66
C ARG A 22 1.08 42.10 -5.64
N ARG A 23 0.68 42.16 -4.37
CA ARG A 23 1.48 42.68 -3.25
C ARG A 23 2.01 41.59 -2.31
N THR A 24 1.75 40.32 -2.60
CA THR A 24 2.22 39.20 -1.77
C THR A 24 3.71 38.98 -2.02
N ALA A 25 4.50 38.79 -0.94
CA ALA A 25 5.95 38.56 -1.06
C ALA A 25 6.28 37.28 -1.87
N ASP A 26 5.40 36.28 -1.83
CA ASP A 26 5.51 35.03 -2.59
C ASP A 26 5.25 35.19 -4.09
N ASN A 27 4.85 36.39 -4.55
CA ASN A 27 4.70 36.70 -5.97
C ASN A 27 6.06 37.11 -6.57
N THR A 28 6.83 36.12 -7.00
CA THR A 28 8.17 36.31 -7.57
C THR A 28 8.11 36.65 -9.07
N GLY A 29 7.62 37.83 -9.42
CA GLY A 29 7.78 38.40 -10.76
C GLY A 29 6.54 38.44 -11.66
N PHE A 30 5.32 38.30 -11.11
CA PHE A 30 4.07 38.49 -11.85
C PHE A 30 3.31 39.73 -11.35
N PRO A 31 3.56 40.94 -11.91
CA PRO A 31 2.98 42.20 -11.42
C PRO A 31 1.45 42.21 -11.35
N GLY A 32 0.80 41.38 -12.17
CA GLY A 32 -0.66 41.22 -12.22
C GLY A 32 -1.22 40.11 -11.33
N GLY A 33 -0.42 39.47 -10.48
CA GLY A 33 -0.82 38.32 -9.64
C GLY A 33 -0.63 36.98 -10.37
N VAL A 34 -0.52 35.90 -9.59
CA VAL A 34 -0.36 34.52 -10.10
C VAL A 34 -1.30 33.57 -9.37
N GLY A 35 -1.94 32.69 -10.13
CA GLY A 35 -2.81 31.64 -9.62
C GLY A 35 -2.33 30.27 -10.08
N PHE A 36 -2.62 29.26 -9.28
CA PHE A 36 -2.31 27.88 -9.59
C PHE A 36 -3.53 27.01 -9.31
N TYR A 37 -3.78 26.05 -10.19
CA TYR A 37 -4.80 25.04 -10.03
C TYR A 37 -4.16 23.69 -10.34
N ALA A 38 -4.32 22.71 -9.45
CA ALA A 38 -3.86 21.36 -9.68
C ALA A 38 -4.88 20.32 -9.24
N THR A 39 -4.86 19.18 -9.91
CA THR A 39 -5.63 18.00 -9.52
C THR A 39 -4.71 16.82 -9.39
N ALA A 40 -4.98 15.97 -8.41
CA ALA A 40 -4.41 14.64 -8.31
C ALA A 40 -5.55 13.62 -8.16
N SER A 41 -5.57 12.63 -9.05
CA SER A 41 -6.50 11.50 -8.99
C SER A 41 -5.68 10.24 -8.85
N ILE A 42 -5.88 9.49 -7.76
CA ILE A 42 -5.23 8.20 -7.54
C ILE A 42 -6.32 7.15 -7.31
N LEU A 43 -6.27 6.08 -8.10
CA LEU A 43 -7.10 4.90 -7.91
C LEU A 43 -6.19 3.72 -7.58
N ASN A 44 -6.41 3.13 -6.41
CA ASN A 44 -5.83 1.85 -6.04
C ASN A 44 -6.92 0.80 -5.93
N TYR A 45 -6.65 -0.42 -6.40
CA TYR A 45 -7.52 -1.54 -6.09
C TYR A 45 -6.73 -2.82 -5.89
N THR A 46 -7.28 -3.69 -5.04
CA THR A 46 -6.71 -4.98 -4.68
C THR A 46 -7.73 -6.09 -4.85
N PHE A 47 -7.27 -7.27 -5.22
CA PHE A 47 -8.07 -8.47 -5.31
C PHE A 47 -7.27 -9.66 -4.78
N THR A 48 -7.75 -10.25 -3.70
CA THR A 48 -7.03 -11.32 -2.99
C THR A 48 -7.93 -12.54 -2.84
N ASN A 49 -7.40 -13.72 -3.13
CA ASN A 49 -8.05 -14.99 -2.84
C ASN A 49 -7.18 -15.79 -1.88
N THR A 50 -7.79 -16.34 -0.83
CA THR A 50 -7.09 -17.14 0.17
C THR A 50 -7.83 -18.42 0.45
N LEU A 51 -7.06 -19.49 0.62
CA LEU A 51 -7.52 -20.78 1.04
C LEU A 51 -6.77 -21.19 2.30
N THR A 52 -7.51 -21.49 3.36
CA THR A 52 -6.97 -21.82 4.67
C THR A 52 -7.41 -23.21 5.11
N TYR A 53 -6.45 -23.96 5.64
CA TYR A 53 -6.67 -25.29 6.20
C TYR A 53 -6.04 -25.36 7.59
N THR A 54 -6.83 -25.73 8.57
CA THR A 54 -6.38 -25.90 9.95
C THR A 54 -6.69 -27.33 10.39
N LYS A 55 -5.72 -28.01 11.00
CA LYS A 55 -5.89 -29.35 11.54
C LYS A 55 -5.11 -29.53 12.83
N ASN A 56 -5.82 -29.94 13.88
CA ASN A 56 -5.23 -30.46 15.10
C ASN A 56 -5.21 -31.99 15.03
N PHE A 57 -4.11 -32.62 15.44
CA PHE A 57 -3.99 -34.08 15.46
C PHE A 57 -3.16 -34.59 16.65
N ASN A 58 -3.56 -35.75 17.18
CA ASN A 58 -2.96 -36.41 18.33
C ASN A 58 -2.79 -35.51 19.58
N GLU A 59 -3.65 -34.50 19.75
CA GLU A 59 -3.64 -33.50 20.86
C GLU A 59 -2.35 -32.67 21.00
N ALA A 60 -1.31 -33.02 20.26
CA ALA A 60 0.03 -32.44 20.36
C ALA A 60 0.41 -31.64 19.11
N HIS A 61 -0.32 -31.77 18.00
CA HIS A 61 0.04 -31.12 16.75
C HIS A 61 -1.05 -30.16 16.31
N ASP A 62 -0.65 -28.93 16.00
CA ASP A 62 -1.50 -27.89 15.41
C ASP A 62 -0.85 -27.45 14.09
N LEU A 63 -1.56 -27.62 12.97
CA LEU A 63 -1.15 -27.18 11.65
C LEU A 63 -2.15 -26.16 11.11
N GLU A 64 -1.66 -24.98 10.72
CA GLU A 64 -2.38 -24.00 9.92
C GLU A 64 -1.62 -23.77 8.62
N ALA A 65 -2.23 -24.13 7.50
CA ALA A 65 -1.72 -23.87 6.17
C ALA A 65 -2.62 -22.86 5.45
N LEU A 66 -2.01 -21.94 4.70
CA LEU A 66 -2.67 -20.95 3.89
C LEU A 66 -1.99 -20.88 2.52
N ALA A 67 -2.77 -20.77 1.45
CA ALA A 67 -2.29 -20.42 0.11
C ALA A 67 -3.21 -19.37 -0.50
N GLY A 68 -2.67 -18.52 -1.38
CA GLY A 68 -3.47 -17.46 -1.99
C GLY A 68 -2.83 -16.80 -3.19
N THR A 69 -3.64 -15.98 -3.85
CA THR A 69 -3.23 -15.06 -4.92
C THR A 69 -3.57 -13.63 -4.52
N SER A 70 -2.76 -12.69 -4.97
CA SER A 70 -3.02 -11.27 -4.78
C SER A 70 -2.75 -10.52 -6.08
N PHE A 71 -3.65 -9.60 -6.41
CA PHE A 71 -3.49 -8.61 -7.46
C PHE A 71 -3.64 -7.22 -6.85
N GLN A 72 -2.76 -6.29 -7.21
CA GLN A 72 -2.86 -4.88 -6.85
C GLN A 72 -2.58 -4.03 -8.07
N LYS A 73 -3.32 -2.94 -8.25
CA LYS A 73 -3.03 -1.91 -9.25
C LYS A 73 -3.19 -0.52 -8.66
N SER A 74 -2.35 0.40 -9.12
CA SER A 74 -2.38 1.82 -8.79
C SER A 74 -2.24 2.62 -10.07
N THR A 75 -3.12 3.59 -10.27
CA THR A 75 -3.08 4.56 -11.36
C THR A 75 -3.16 5.96 -10.76
N GLU A 76 -2.24 6.83 -11.16
CA GLU A 76 -2.15 8.22 -10.76
C GLU A 76 -2.24 9.11 -12.00
N ASP A 77 -3.11 10.12 -11.93
CA ASP A 77 -3.24 11.18 -12.92
C ASP A 77 -3.12 12.54 -12.23
N LEU A 78 -2.18 13.35 -12.69
CA LEU A 78 -1.91 14.69 -12.19
C LEU A 78 -2.14 15.71 -13.30
N SER A 79 -2.75 16.83 -12.94
CA SER A 79 -2.84 18.00 -13.83
C SER A 79 -2.52 19.27 -13.07
N SER A 80 -1.93 20.25 -13.76
CA SER A 80 -1.72 21.57 -13.21
C SER A 80 -1.80 22.66 -14.27
N VAL A 81 -2.25 23.84 -13.86
CA VAL A 81 -2.35 25.04 -14.68
C VAL A 81 -1.89 26.23 -13.84
N GLN A 82 -1.04 27.08 -14.43
CA GLN A 82 -0.65 28.37 -13.88
C GLN A 82 -1.21 29.49 -14.75
N GLY A 83 -1.84 30.46 -14.09
CA GLY A 83 -2.35 31.67 -14.73
C GLY A 83 -1.72 32.91 -14.12
N ILE A 84 -1.57 33.96 -14.92
CA ILE A 84 -0.99 35.25 -14.51
C ILE A 84 -1.85 36.40 -15.04
N ASN A 85 -1.52 37.62 -14.60
CA ASN A 85 -2.12 38.87 -15.09
C ASN A 85 -3.63 38.95 -14.83
N PHE A 86 -4.04 38.71 -13.58
CA PHE A 86 -5.44 38.81 -13.17
C PHE A 86 -5.92 40.27 -13.20
N PRO A 87 -7.20 40.56 -13.49
CA PRO A 87 -7.74 41.93 -13.55
C PRO A 87 -7.69 42.68 -12.21
N SER A 88 -7.89 41.99 -11.09
CA SER A 88 -7.71 42.47 -9.71
C SER A 88 -7.46 41.29 -8.76
N ASP A 89 -7.09 41.55 -7.51
CA ASP A 89 -6.90 40.52 -6.47
C ASP A 89 -8.23 39.89 -5.97
N ASP A 90 -9.37 40.38 -6.46
CA ASP A 90 -10.70 39.81 -6.21
C ASP A 90 -10.97 38.59 -7.10
N PHE A 91 -10.28 38.50 -8.24
CA PHE A 91 -10.37 37.38 -9.17
C PHE A 91 -9.27 36.37 -8.87
N ARG A 92 -9.63 35.21 -8.31
CA ARG A 92 -8.68 34.19 -7.85
C ARG A 92 -8.73 32.87 -8.60
N LYS A 93 -9.78 32.67 -9.41
CA LYS A 93 -9.99 31.47 -10.21
C LYS A 93 -9.13 31.52 -11.46
N ILE A 94 -8.47 30.41 -11.81
CA ILE A 94 -7.64 30.32 -13.03
C ILE A 94 -8.34 30.82 -14.29
N ALA A 95 -9.65 30.63 -14.41
CA ALA A 95 -10.44 31.13 -15.54
C ALA A 95 -10.43 32.67 -15.69
N SER A 96 -10.13 33.41 -14.63
CA SER A 96 -10.02 34.87 -14.64
C SER A 96 -8.61 35.38 -14.96
N ALA A 97 -7.63 34.50 -15.13
CA ALA A 97 -6.28 34.91 -15.49
C ALA A 97 -6.27 35.56 -16.88
N GLY A 98 -5.53 36.66 -17.04
CA GLY A 98 -5.35 37.29 -18.35
C GLY A 98 -4.48 36.47 -19.29
N THR A 99 -3.66 35.56 -18.76
CA THR A 99 -2.84 34.64 -19.56
C THR A 99 -2.60 33.34 -18.80
N ILE A 100 -2.76 32.20 -19.48
CA ILE A 100 -2.25 30.91 -18.99
C ILE A 100 -0.81 30.76 -19.47
N ASN A 101 0.14 30.82 -18.55
CA ASN A 101 1.57 30.85 -18.89
C ASN A 101 2.26 29.49 -18.71
N ALA A 102 1.66 28.55 -17.97
CA ALA A 102 2.12 27.17 -17.90
C ALA A 102 0.96 26.18 -17.67
N GLY A 103 1.13 24.96 -18.16
CA GLY A 103 0.21 23.85 -17.92
C GLY A 103 0.92 22.52 -18.13
N SER A 104 0.52 21.52 -17.35
CA SER A 104 1.12 20.18 -17.42
C SER A 104 0.12 19.11 -17.05
N THR A 105 0.26 17.94 -17.66
CA THR A 105 -0.44 16.71 -17.29
C THR A 105 0.57 15.57 -17.25
N SER A 106 0.46 14.69 -16.27
CA SER A 106 1.27 13.49 -16.17
C SER A 106 0.49 12.36 -15.54
N GLY A 107 0.79 11.13 -15.90
CA GLY A 107 0.19 9.96 -15.26
C GLY A 107 1.20 8.83 -15.10
N THR A 108 1.01 8.03 -14.07
CA THR A 108 1.80 6.83 -13.82
C THR A 108 0.89 5.66 -13.43
N GLU A 109 1.33 4.45 -13.76
CA GLU A 109 0.61 3.24 -13.43
C GLU A 109 1.57 2.12 -13.04
N PHE A 110 1.18 1.31 -12.06
CA PHE A 110 1.85 0.05 -11.77
C PHE A 110 0.89 -0.99 -11.23
N SER A 111 1.29 -2.26 -11.37
CA SER A 111 0.55 -3.39 -10.84
C SER A 111 1.49 -4.46 -10.29
N PHE A 112 1.01 -5.17 -9.28
CA PHE A 112 1.61 -6.37 -8.74
C PHE A 112 0.64 -7.54 -8.87
N PHE A 113 1.18 -8.72 -9.17
CA PHE A 113 0.42 -9.96 -9.16
C PHE A 113 1.29 -11.07 -8.60
N GLY A 114 0.78 -11.87 -7.66
CA GLY A 114 1.58 -12.93 -7.07
C GLY A 114 0.80 -14.03 -6.40
N TYR A 115 1.55 -15.07 -6.08
CA TYR A 115 1.14 -16.24 -5.33
C TYR A 115 1.87 -16.25 -3.99
N PHE A 116 1.18 -16.67 -2.94
CA PHE A 116 1.80 -16.81 -1.63
C PHE A 116 1.28 -18.05 -0.92
N ALA A 117 2.14 -18.65 -0.10
CA ALA A 117 1.76 -19.74 0.79
C ALA A 117 2.48 -19.60 2.13
N ARG A 118 1.82 -20.07 3.20
CA ARG A 118 2.34 -20.10 4.56
C ARG A 118 1.89 -21.37 5.26
N ALA A 119 2.78 -21.99 6.01
CA ALA A 119 2.47 -23.05 6.95
C ALA A 119 2.99 -22.68 8.33
N ASN A 120 2.10 -22.70 9.32
CA ASN A 120 2.41 -22.60 10.73
C ASN A 120 2.18 -23.98 11.35
N TYR A 121 3.16 -24.47 12.09
CA TYR A 121 3.08 -25.74 12.77
C TYR A 121 3.52 -25.57 14.22
N LYS A 122 2.74 -26.12 15.15
CA LYS A 122 3.07 -26.16 16.57
C LYS A 122 3.08 -27.60 17.04
N PHE A 123 4.10 -27.95 17.81
CA PHE A 123 4.17 -29.21 18.53
C PHE A 123 4.13 -28.96 20.04
N LYS A 124 3.14 -29.54 20.69
CA LYS A 124 2.85 -29.47 22.13
C LYS A 124 2.77 -28.04 22.69
N ASN A 125 2.44 -27.06 21.85
CA ASN A 125 2.54 -25.62 22.15
C ASN A 125 3.95 -25.13 22.56
N LYS A 126 4.98 -25.95 22.37
CA LYS A 126 6.37 -25.66 22.75
C LYS A 126 7.23 -25.30 21.57
N TYR A 127 7.17 -26.12 20.53
CA TYR A 127 8.01 -25.98 19.34
C TYR A 127 7.16 -25.39 18.23
N LEU A 128 7.56 -24.21 17.78
CA LEU A 128 6.84 -23.41 16.82
C LEU A 128 7.66 -23.37 15.54
N PHE A 129 7.05 -23.69 14.42
CA PHE A 129 7.68 -23.64 13.11
C PHE A 129 6.79 -22.86 12.17
N LEU A 130 7.39 -21.96 11.39
CA LEU A 130 6.71 -21.21 10.35
C LEU A 130 7.56 -21.27 9.09
N ALA A 131 6.93 -21.60 7.98
CA ALA A 131 7.50 -21.48 6.65
C ALA A 131 6.55 -20.67 5.78
N ASN A 132 7.10 -19.81 4.93
CA ASN A 132 6.34 -19.02 3.98
C ASN A 132 7.12 -18.84 2.68
N VAL A 133 6.38 -18.63 1.60
CA VAL A 133 6.94 -18.38 0.29
C VAL A 133 6.03 -17.42 -0.47
N ARG A 134 6.64 -16.51 -1.21
CA ARG A 134 5.95 -15.63 -2.14
C ARG A 134 6.64 -15.65 -3.51
N TYR A 135 5.83 -15.61 -4.55
CA TYR A 135 6.26 -15.43 -5.93
C TYR A 135 5.47 -14.28 -6.53
N GLU A 136 6.12 -13.14 -6.74
CA GLU A 136 5.46 -11.88 -7.08
C GLU A 136 5.99 -11.30 -8.37
N ALA A 137 5.09 -10.79 -9.19
CA ALA A 137 5.36 -10.07 -10.41
C ALA A 137 5.12 -8.57 -10.22
N SER A 138 5.95 -7.73 -10.82
CA SER A 138 5.75 -6.28 -10.87
C SER A 138 5.80 -5.77 -12.30
N SER A 139 4.84 -4.92 -12.69
CA SER A 139 4.84 -4.28 -14.01
C SER A 139 5.95 -3.24 -14.17
N ARG A 140 6.61 -2.85 -13.07
CA ARG A 140 7.74 -1.89 -13.10
C ARG A 140 9.05 -2.50 -13.60
N PHE A 141 9.13 -3.83 -13.69
CA PHE A 141 10.31 -4.51 -14.22
C PHE A 141 10.04 -5.03 -15.64
N GLY A 142 11.06 -5.01 -16.49
CA GLY A 142 10.99 -5.58 -17.83
C GLY A 142 10.71 -7.09 -17.81
N GLU A 143 10.20 -7.63 -18.91
CA GLU A 143 9.68 -9.01 -18.99
C GLU A 143 10.65 -10.07 -18.41
N ASN A 144 11.95 -9.91 -18.67
CA ASN A 144 13.00 -10.83 -18.21
C ASN A 144 13.24 -10.85 -16.70
N ASN A 145 12.83 -9.80 -15.97
CA ASN A 145 13.05 -9.67 -14.52
C ASN A 145 11.75 -9.38 -13.77
N ARG A 146 10.60 -9.66 -14.39
CA ARG A 146 9.30 -9.24 -13.85
C ARG A 146 8.91 -9.97 -12.58
N TYR A 147 9.54 -11.10 -12.26
CA TYR A 147 9.21 -11.98 -11.14
C TYR A 147 10.32 -12.05 -10.09
N GLY A 148 9.92 -12.08 -8.81
CA GLY A 148 10.80 -12.34 -7.66
C GLY A 148 10.29 -13.52 -6.82
N PHE A 149 11.23 -14.27 -6.25
CA PHE A 149 10.95 -15.39 -5.35
C PHE A 149 11.48 -15.11 -3.94
N PHE A 150 10.59 -15.17 -2.95
CA PHE A 150 10.86 -14.73 -1.58
C PHE A 150 10.48 -15.84 -0.59
N PRO A 151 11.40 -16.77 -0.26
CA PRO A 151 11.19 -17.76 0.78
C PRO A 151 11.49 -17.18 2.17
N GLY A 152 10.81 -17.69 3.19
CA GLY A 152 11.07 -17.34 4.59
C GLY A 152 10.75 -18.49 5.54
N ALA A 153 11.52 -18.63 6.61
CA ALA A 153 11.29 -19.64 7.63
C ALA A 153 11.71 -19.12 9.01
N SER A 154 11.06 -19.63 10.05
CA SER A 154 11.41 -19.36 11.44
C SER A 154 11.07 -20.53 12.34
N ALA A 155 11.80 -20.65 13.44
CA ALA A 155 11.53 -21.61 14.52
C ALA A 155 11.52 -20.88 15.87
N GLY A 156 10.70 -21.36 16.80
CA GLY A 156 10.57 -20.83 18.15
C GLY A 156 10.43 -21.95 19.17
N TRP A 157 10.90 -21.70 20.38
CA TRP A 157 10.82 -22.64 21.49
C TRP A 157 10.36 -21.94 22.77
N VAL A 158 9.24 -22.39 23.31
CA VAL A 158 8.69 -21.91 24.58
C VAL A 158 9.34 -22.68 25.73
N ILE A 159 10.49 -22.16 26.22
CA ILE A 159 11.29 -22.81 27.27
C ILE A 159 10.51 -22.93 28.59
N SER A 160 9.65 -21.97 28.91
CA SER A 160 8.84 -21.95 30.15
C SER A 160 7.88 -23.13 30.27
N GLU A 161 7.52 -23.78 29.16
CA GLU A 161 6.65 -24.95 29.13
C GLU A 161 7.41 -26.26 29.38
N GLU A 162 8.74 -26.22 29.45
CA GLU A 162 9.52 -27.40 29.78
C GLU A 162 9.41 -27.77 31.26
N SER A 163 9.35 -29.07 31.52
CA SER A 163 9.14 -29.63 32.86
C SER A 163 10.16 -29.11 33.87
N LEU A 164 11.41 -28.94 33.44
CA LEU A 164 12.51 -28.42 34.26
C LEU A 164 12.27 -26.97 34.69
N TRP A 165 11.65 -26.14 33.85
CA TRP A 165 11.41 -24.72 34.11
C TRP A 165 10.12 -24.48 34.89
N ARG A 166 9.07 -25.28 34.65
CA ARG A 166 7.82 -25.25 35.46
C ARG A 166 8.04 -25.61 36.93
N ILE A 167 9.08 -26.39 37.24
CA ILE A 167 9.45 -26.74 38.63
C ILE A 167 10.10 -25.55 39.36
N LEU A 168 10.81 -24.67 38.64
CA LEU A 168 11.58 -23.57 39.24
C LEU A 168 10.76 -22.30 39.49
N ILE A 169 9.59 -22.16 38.86
CA ILE A 169 8.68 -21.03 39.06
C ILE A 169 7.26 -21.59 39.22
N PRO A 170 6.77 -21.79 40.47
CA PRO A 170 5.40 -22.19 40.71
C PRO A 170 4.44 -21.10 40.21
N SER A 171 3.38 -21.48 39.51
CA SER A 171 2.30 -20.55 39.16
C SER A 171 1.67 -19.99 40.43
N ALA A 172 1.68 -18.67 40.60
CA ALA A 172 0.88 -18.03 41.64
C ALA A 172 -0.60 -18.32 41.34
N SER A 173 -1.24 -19.01 42.27
CA SER A 173 -2.68 -19.30 42.29
C SER A 173 -3.50 -18.02 42.45
#